data_AF-A0A1A8KVI3-F1
#
_entry.id   AF-A0A1A8KVI3-F1
#
_cell.length_a   1.000
_cell.length_b   1.000
_cell.length_c   1.000
_cell.angle_alpha   90.00
_cell.angle_beta   90.00
_cell.angle_gamma   90.00
#
_symmetry.space_group_name_H-M   'P 1'
#
loop_
_entity.id
_entity.type
_entity.pdbx_description
1 polymer ?
#
loop_
_entity_poly.entity_id
_entity_poly.type
_entity_poly.pdbx_seq_one_letter_code
_entity_poly.pdbx_strand_id
1 'polypeptide(L)'
;ADVRTVDMKKLTSGVLHTKFWLVDRKHLYIGSANMDWRSLTQVKELGAVVYNCSCLAADLEKIFEAYWYLGEAQSIPSPWPSRFSTAFNKETPLQLPLNNTPASVYLSSSPPSFCASGRTSDLQSILGVIADADRFVYIAVMNYQPTMEFSHPKRYWADIDTQLRRVAYERRVKVRLLISCWDHSQPLMFSFLRSLASVYEPTSKLDVQVRLFVVPSNPRQKQIPFARVNHNKYMLTDKVAYIGTSNWSGDYFVNTAGSALVVNQTESGSSEPTVQSQLKAVFERDWFSNHSTPLSLEALEAFC
;
A
#
# COMPACT_ATOMS: atom_id res chain seq x y z
N ALA A 1 -17.22 -21.16 -13.14
CA ALA A 1 -16.31 -20.36 -12.32
C ALA A 1 -16.73 -20.55 -10.88
N ASP A 2 -15.81 -20.91 -10.01
CA ASP A 2 -16.11 -21.15 -8.60
C ASP A 2 -15.85 -19.87 -7.80
N VAL A 3 -16.81 -19.51 -6.95
CA VAL A 3 -16.73 -18.33 -6.10
C VAL A 3 -16.88 -18.78 -4.66
N ARG A 4 -16.00 -18.29 -3.79
CA ARG A 4 -16.03 -18.60 -2.37
C ARG A 4 -16.02 -17.31 -1.55
N THR A 5 -17.04 -17.17 -0.71
CA THR A 5 -17.19 -16.02 0.19
C THR A 5 -16.48 -16.29 1.50
N VAL A 6 -15.62 -15.36 1.93
CA VAL A 6 -14.99 -15.40 3.25
C VAL A 6 -15.76 -14.48 4.20
N ASP A 7 -16.28 -15.02 5.30
CA ASP A 7 -17.02 -14.23 6.31
C ASP A 7 -16.05 -13.42 7.19
N MET A 8 -15.50 -12.36 6.62
CA MET A 8 -14.56 -11.46 7.28
C MET A 8 -15.17 -10.78 8.51
N LYS A 9 -16.49 -10.52 8.48
CA LYS A 9 -17.18 -9.90 9.62
C LYS A 9 -17.12 -10.81 10.85
N LYS A 10 -17.35 -12.11 10.67
CA LYS A 10 -17.23 -13.10 11.74
C LYS A 10 -15.78 -13.36 12.15
N LEU A 11 -14.86 -13.41 11.19
CA LEU A 11 -13.46 -13.79 11.46
C LEU A 11 -12.65 -12.67 12.12
N THR A 12 -12.79 -11.43 11.65
CA THR A 12 -11.89 -10.32 12.05
C THR A 12 -12.60 -8.98 12.21
N SER A 13 -13.93 -8.93 12.04
CA SER A 13 -14.75 -7.71 11.90
C SER A 13 -14.34 -6.76 10.76
N GLY A 14 -13.45 -7.18 9.86
CA GLY A 14 -12.98 -6.39 8.72
C GLY A 14 -13.62 -6.84 7.40
N VAL A 15 -12.92 -6.56 6.30
CA VAL A 15 -13.32 -6.97 4.93
C VAL A 15 -12.17 -7.63 4.18
N LEU A 16 -12.46 -8.33 3.10
CA LEU A 16 -11.44 -8.87 2.21
C LEU A 16 -11.09 -7.78 1.18
N HIS A 17 -9.96 -7.11 1.40
CA HIS A 17 -9.53 -5.97 0.60
C HIS A 17 -8.31 -6.28 -0.27
N THR A 18 -7.90 -7.53 -0.36
CA THR A 18 -6.80 -7.96 -1.24
C THR A 18 -7.26 -7.96 -2.71
N LYS A 19 -6.41 -7.47 -3.62
CA LYS A 19 -6.61 -7.55 -5.07
C LYS A 19 -5.33 -8.06 -5.73
N PHE A 20 -5.32 -9.34 -6.06
CA PHE A 20 -4.27 -9.95 -6.86
C PHE A 20 -4.88 -10.99 -7.79
N TRP A 21 -4.20 -11.28 -8.89
CA TRP A 21 -4.55 -12.37 -9.79
C TRP A 21 -3.39 -13.37 -9.83
N LEU A 22 -3.73 -14.65 -9.96
CA LEU A 22 -2.81 -15.74 -10.23
C LEU A 22 -3.26 -16.44 -11.50
N VAL A 23 -2.36 -16.59 -12.46
CA VAL A 23 -2.64 -17.23 -13.75
C VAL A 23 -1.62 -18.32 -13.98
N ASP A 24 -2.11 -19.54 -14.21
CA ASP A 24 -1.34 -20.75 -14.52
C ASP A 24 -0.20 -21.05 -13.52
N ARG A 25 -0.32 -20.60 -12.26
CA ARG A 25 0.73 -20.69 -11.23
C ARG A 25 2.08 -20.13 -11.69
N LYS A 26 2.03 -19.08 -12.52
CA LYS A 26 3.21 -18.58 -13.25
C LYS A 26 3.24 -17.07 -13.38
N HIS A 27 2.07 -16.47 -13.57
CA HIS A 27 1.93 -15.02 -13.70
C HIS A 27 1.09 -14.50 -12.55
N LEU A 28 1.40 -13.29 -12.09
CA LEU A 28 0.61 -12.65 -11.05
C LEU A 28 0.44 -11.16 -11.30
N TYR A 29 -0.66 -10.62 -10.80
CA TYR A 29 -0.89 -9.19 -10.64
C TYR A 29 -1.14 -8.91 -9.17
N ILE A 30 -0.64 -7.80 -8.63
CA ILE A 30 -1.02 -7.29 -7.30
C ILE A 30 -1.04 -5.77 -7.32
N GLY A 31 -2.07 -5.16 -6.73
CA GLY A 31 -2.20 -3.71 -6.72
C GLY A 31 -3.53 -3.22 -6.18
N SER A 32 -3.87 -1.99 -6.54
CA SER A 32 -5.02 -1.30 -5.96
C SER A 32 -6.35 -1.51 -6.68
N ALA A 33 -6.31 -1.92 -7.94
CA ALA A 33 -7.49 -2.09 -8.79
C ALA A 33 -8.48 -3.10 -8.20
N ASN A 34 -9.70 -2.64 -7.92
CA ASN A 34 -10.82 -3.54 -7.63
C ASN A 34 -11.22 -4.29 -8.91
N MET A 35 -11.88 -5.44 -8.74
CA MET A 35 -12.38 -6.23 -9.87
C MET A 35 -13.70 -5.64 -10.41
N ASP A 36 -13.63 -4.41 -10.88
CA ASP A 36 -14.78 -3.68 -11.40
C ASP A 36 -14.37 -2.75 -12.57
N TRP A 37 -15.31 -2.47 -13.48
CA TRP A 37 -15.03 -1.71 -14.70
C TRP A 37 -14.55 -0.28 -14.44
N ARG A 38 -14.87 0.32 -13.28
CA ARG A 38 -14.40 1.67 -12.93
C ARG A 38 -12.91 1.64 -12.66
N SER A 39 -12.39 0.60 -12.00
CA SER A 39 -10.95 0.41 -11.80
C SER A 39 -10.16 0.35 -13.12
N LEU A 40 -10.79 -0.13 -14.20
CA LEU A 40 -10.16 -0.25 -15.52
C LEU A 40 -10.21 1.05 -16.35
N THR A 41 -11.20 1.91 -16.13
CA THR A 41 -11.48 3.03 -17.06
C THR A 41 -11.69 4.39 -16.41
N GLN A 42 -12.05 4.44 -15.12
CA GLN A 42 -12.49 5.66 -14.43
C GLN A 42 -11.67 6.01 -13.20
N VAL A 43 -10.96 5.06 -12.61
CA VAL A 43 -10.15 5.23 -11.40
C VAL A 43 -8.68 5.13 -11.77
N LYS A 44 -7.86 6.01 -11.18
CA LYS A 44 -6.41 5.93 -11.35
C LYS A 44 -5.87 4.91 -10.35
N GLU A 45 -5.56 3.73 -10.85
CA GLU A 45 -5.02 2.60 -10.08
C GLU A 45 -3.51 2.43 -10.31
N LEU A 46 -2.86 1.63 -9.48
CA LEU A 46 -1.49 1.18 -9.67
C LEU A 46 -1.34 -0.28 -9.20
N GLY A 47 -0.54 -1.06 -9.93
CA GLY A 47 -0.16 -2.40 -9.52
C GLY A 47 1.07 -2.87 -10.28
N ALA A 48 1.56 -4.05 -9.90
CA ALA A 48 2.63 -4.75 -10.58
C ALA A 48 2.09 -6.02 -11.22
N VAL A 49 2.53 -6.29 -12.45
CA VAL A 49 2.37 -7.60 -13.09
C VAL A 49 3.74 -8.25 -13.17
N VAL A 50 3.85 -9.48 -12.69
CA VAL A 50 5.06 -10.29 -12.79
C VAL A 50 4.77 -11.47 -13.69
N TYR A 51 5.50 -11.58 -14.79
CA TYR A 51 5.37 -12.66 -15.75
C TYR A 51 6.45 -13.72 -15.54
N ASN A 52 6.12 -14.98 -15.83
CA ASN A 52 7.07 -16.09 -15.88
C ASN A 52 7.85 -16.30 -14.56
N CYS A 53 7.16 -16.17 -13.42
CA CYS A 53 7.77 -16.25 -12.10
C CYS A 53 6.99 -17.24 -11.22
N SER A 54 7.15 -18.53 -11.50
CA SER A 54 6.43 -19.59 -10.77
C SER A 54 6.79 -19.65 -9.28
N CYS A 55 8.00 -19.28 -8.87
CA CYS A 55 8.38 -19.26 -7.46
C CYS A 55 7.59 -18.21 -6.66
N LEU A 56 7.47 -16.98 -7.18
CA LEU A 56 6.67 -15.93 -6.54
C LEU A 56 5.17 -16.21 -6.64
N ALA A 57 4.72 -16.77 -7.78
CA ALA A 57 3.32 -17.18 -7.95
C ALA A 57 2.93 -18.27 -6.95
N ALA A 58 3.79 -19.27 -6.72
CA ALA A 58 3.56 -20.32 -5.72
C ALA A 58 3.52 -19.75 -4.29
N ASP A 59 4.28 -18.69 -4.00
CA ASP A 59 4.23 -18.04 -2.69
C ASP A 59 2.93 -17.21 -2.49
N LEU A 60 2.48 -16.51 -3.53
CA LEU A 60 1.19 -15.80 -3.53
C LEU A 60 0.00 -16.78 -3.47
N GLU A 61 0.10 -17.95 -4.11
CA GLU A 61 -0.92 -19.00 -4.06
C GLU A 61 -1.21 -19.44 -2.62
N LYS A 62 -0.21 -19.44 -1.73
CA LYS A 62 -0.43 -19.74 -0.31
C LYS A 62 -1.38 -18.75 0.37
N ILE A 63 -1.29 -17.46 0.01
CA ILE A 63 -2.20 -16.42 0.52
C ILE A 63 -3.60 -16.66 -0.06
N PHE A 64 -3.71 -16.95 -1.36
CA PHE A 64 -4.97 -17.28 -2.00
C PHE A 64 -5.65 -18.49 -1.37
N GLU A 65 -4.94 -19.60 -1.23
CA GLU A 65 -5.44 -20.85 -0.67
C GLU A 65 -5.79 -20.72 0.81
N ALA A 66 -5.12 -19.84 1.56
CA ALA A 66 -5.52 -19.50 2.92
C ALA A 66 -6.90 -18.81 2.95
N TYR A 67 -7.16 -17.86 2.04
CA TYR A 67 -8.49 -17.25 1.91
C TYR A 67 -9.53 -18.27 1.45
N TRP A 68 -9.17 -19.12 0.49
CA TRP A 68 -10.04 -20.18 0.00
C TRP A 68 -10.43 -21.15 1.12
N TYR A 69 -9.48 -21.54 1.96
CA TYR A 69 -9.73 -22.37 3.15
C TYR A 69 -10.65 -21.66 4.16
N LEU A 70 -10.43 -20.38 4.43
CA LEU A 70 -11.27 -19.61 5.35
C LEU A 70 -12.71 -19.42 4.87
N GLY A 71 -12.97 -19.55 3.57
CA GLY A 71 -14.33 -19.50 3.04
C GLY A 71 -15.22 -20.67 3.47
N GLU A 72 -14.65 -21.75 3.99
CA GLU A 72 -15.39 -22.88 4.60
C GLU A 72 -15.15 -23.01 6.10
N ALA A 73 -14.08 -22.40 6.62
CA ALA A 73 -13.74 -22.47 8.03
C ALA A 73 -14.67 -21.60 8.90
N GLN A 74 -14.99 -22.08 10.10
CA GLN A 74 -15.79 -21.31 11.07
C GLN A 74 -14.95 -20.33 11.90
N SER A 75 -13.64 -20.54 11.97
CA SER A 75 -12.67 -19.77 12.73
C SER A 75 -11.31 -19.75 12.04
N ILE A 76 -10.47 -18.80 12.43
CA ILE A 76 -9.09 -18.70 11.96
C ILE A 76 -8.27 -19.82 12.64
N PRO A 77 -7.56 -20.68 11.90
CA PRO A 77 -6.77 -21.75 12.52
C PRO A 77 -5.58 -21.17 13.29
N SER A 78 -5.28 -21.76 14.44
CA SER A 78 -4.10 -21.44 15.24
C SER A 78 -3.51 -22.73 15.84
N PRO A 79 -2.33 -23.18 15.41
CA PRO A 79 -1.53 -22.62 14.31
C PRO A 79 -2.19 -22.84 12.94
N TRP A 80 -1.80 -22.02 11.95
CA TRP A 80 -2.14 -22.27 10.55
C TRP A 80 -1.53 -23.59 10.05
N PRO A 81 -2.22 -24.35 9.18
CA PRO A 81 -1.64 -25.51 8.53
C PRO A 81 -0.35 -25.18 7.77
N SER A 82 0.65 -26.05 7.86
CA SER A 82 2.00 -25.84 7.30
C SER A 82 2.03 -25.62 5.79
N ARG A 83 1.02 -26.13 5.05
CA ARG A 83 0.87 -25.89 3.61
C ARG A 83 0.75 -24.41 3.22
N PHE A 84 0.34 -23.54 4.15
CA PHE A 84 0.26 -22.10 3.94
C PHE A 84 1.51 -21.33 4.38
N SER A 85 2.46 -22.00 5.05
CA SER A 85 3.68 -21.38 5.55
C SER A 85 4.64 -21.00 4.43
N THR A 86 5.46 -19.99 4.67
CA THR A 86 6.48 -19.54 3.71
C THR A 86 7.85 -19.38 4.37
N ALA A 87 8.90 -19.59 3.58
CA ALA A 87 10.27 -19.25 3.96
C ALA A 87 10.64 -17.81 3.55
N PHE A 88 9.78 -17.14 2.77
CA PHE A 88 10.07 -15.81 2.21
C PHE A 88 9.41 -14.71 3.03
N ASN A 89 10.23 -13.80 3.55
CA ASN A 89 9.81 -12.72 4.41
C ASN A 89 10.81 -11.56 4.34
N LYS A 90 10.61 -10.54 5.18
CA LYS A 90 11.49 -9.37 5.24
C LYS A 90 12.95 -9.74 5.57
N GLU A 91 13.17 -10.72 6.44
CA GLU A 91 14.49 -11.15 6.90
C GLU A 91 15.16 -12.12 5.91
N THR A 92 14.37 -13.01 5.28
CA THR A 92 14.81 -13.99 4.28
C THR A 92 14.01 -13.84 2.99
N PRO A 93 14.19 -12.75 2.22
CA PRO A 93 13.43 -12.51 1.00
C PRO A 93 13.82 -13.51 -0.11
N LEU A 94 12.88 -13.78 -1.01
CA LEU A 94 13.13 -14.57 -2.21
C LEU A 94 14.06 -13.81 -3.14
N GLN A 95 15.23 -14.40 -3.43
CA GLN A 95 16.20 -13.85 -4.38
C GLN A 95 15.86 -14.32 -5.78
N LEU A 96 15.58 -13.39 -6.68
CA LEU A 96 15.33 -13.66 -8.10
C LEU A 96 15.60 -12.43 -8.95
N PRO A 97 15.85 -12.56 -10.26
CA PRO A 97 15.93 -11.39 -11.13
C PRO A 97 14.52 -10.89 -11.51
N LEU A 98 14.30 -9.57 -11.43
CA LEU A 98 13.17 -8.88 -12.06
C LEU A 98 13.70 -7.99 -13.17
N ASN A 99 13.27 -8.22 -14.42
CA ASN A 99 13.78 -7.53 -15.61
C ASN A 99 15.31 -7.59 -15.73
N ASN A 100 15.89 -8.79 -15.57
CA ASN A 100 17.34 -9.04 -15.55
C ASN A 100 18.12 -8.35 -14.43
N THR A 101 17.44 -7.70 -13.49
CA THR A 101 18.05 -7.04 -12.35
C THR A 101 17.88 -7.89 -11.08
N PRO A 102 18.96 -8.25 -10.36
CA PRO A 102 18.87 -8.94 -9.09
C PRO A 102 17.90 -8.24 -8.13
N ALA A 103 16.98 -9.01 -7.54
CA ALA A 103 15.96 -8.49 -6.66
C ALA A 103 15.77 -9.41 -5.44
N SER A 104 15.62 -8.78 -4.28
CA SER A 104 15.09 -9.40 -3.08
C SER A 104 13.60 -9.08 -3.00
N VAL A 105 12.76 -10.10 -3.03
CA VAL A 105 11.31 -9.96 -3.13
C VAL A 105 10.62 -10.74 -2.03
N TYR A 106 9.59 -10.17 -1.42
CA TYR A 106 8.68 -10.93 -0.57
C TYR A 106 7.27 -10.35 -0.63
N LEU A 107 6.29 -11.17 -0.24
CA LEU A 107 4.90 -10.76 -0.11
C LEU A 107 4.58 -10.61 1.37
N SER A 108 3.82 -9.57 1.70
CA SER A 108 3.26 -9.37 3.04
C SER A 108 1.75 -9.59 3.03
N SER A 109 1.18 -9.80 4.22
CA SER A 109 -0.27 -9.94 4.39
C SER A 109 -0.79 -9.18 5.61
N SER A 110 -2.06 -8.80 5.57
CA SER A 110 -2.84 -8.39 6.73
C SER A 110 -4.14 -9.20 6.80
N PRO A 111 -4.81 -9.24 7.96
CA PRO A 111 -4.28 -8.88 9.28
C PRO A 111 -3.25 -9.91 9.79
N PRO A 112 -2.54 -9.66 10.91
CA PRO A 112 -1.61 -10.62 11.49
C PRO A 112 -2.22 -12.01 11.74
N SER A 113 -3.52 -12.09 12.07
CA SER A 113 -4.21 -13.36 12.25
C SER A 113 -4.32 -14.18 10.95
N PHE A 114 -4.20 -13.56 9.78
CA PHE A 114 -4.19 -14.22 8.47
C PHE A 114 -2.78 -14.54 7.97
N CYS A 115 -1.75 -14.15 8.73
CA CYS A 115 -0.37 -14.48 8.41
C CYS A 115 -0.06 -15.90 8.90
N ALA A 116 0.01 -16.86 7.98
CA ALA A 116 0.56 -18.17 8.27
C ALA A 116 2.05 -18.06 8.66
N SER A 117 2.58 -19.11 9.29
CA SER A 117 3.97 -19.13 9.77
C SER A 117 4.97 -18.67 8.71
N GLY A 118 5.85 -17.75 9.11
CA GLY A 118 6.89 -17.16 8.27
C GLY A 118 6.46 -15.94 7.47
N ARG A 119 5.16 -15.64 7.28
CA ARG A 119 4.72 -14.47 6.51
C ARG A 119 4.89 -13.18 7.32
N THR A 120 5.60 -12.18 6.76
CA THR A 120 5.65 -10.83 7.35
C THR A 120 4.30 -10.15 7.24
N SER A 121 3.85 -9.48 8.31
CA SER A 121 2.63 -8.67 8.24
C SER A 121 2.84 -7.38 7.43
N ASP A 122 1.78 -6.87 6.78
CA ASP A 122 1.84 -5.64 5.98
C ASP A 122 2.35 -4.46 6.81
N LEU A 123 1.85 -4.29 8.04
CA LEU A 123 2.27 -3.19 8.91
C LEU A 123 3.77 -3.27 9.25
N GLN A 124 4.28 -4.46 9.60
CA GLN A 124 5.71 -4.64 9.85
C GLN A 124 6.56 -4.37 8.61
N SER A 125 6.04 -4.69 7.43
CA SER A 125 6.70 -4.39 6.16
C SER A 125 6.77 -2.89 5.92
N ILE A 126 5.66 -2.16 6.07
CA ILE A 126 5.62 -0.69 5.92
C ILE A 126 6.57 -0.02 6.92
N LEU A 127 6.45 -0.34 8.21
CA LEU A 127 7.29 0.25 9.26
C LEU A 127 8.77 -0.07 9.02
N GLY A 128 9.07 -1.31 8.62
CA GLY A 128 10.41 -1.76 8.29
C GLY A 128 11.02 -1.02 7.11
N VAL A 129 10.25 -0.83 6.03
CA VAL A 129 10.72 -0.10 4.83
C VAL A 129 10.93 1.37 5.13
N ILE A 130 10.05 2.02 5.91
CA ILE A 130 10.27 3.40 6.37
C ILE A 130 11.53 3.46 7.25
N ALA A 131 11.68 2.52 8.18
CA ALA A 131 12.83 2.43 9.07
C ALA A 131 14.15 2.15 8.33
N ASP A 132 14.14 1.54 7.16
CA ASP A 132 15.36 1.25 6.39
C ASP A 132 15.77 2.38 5.42
N ALA A 133 14.90 3.35 5.16
CA ALA A 133 15.20 4.47 4.26
C ALA A 133 16.32 5.39 4.79
N ASP A 134 17.27 5.74 3.92
CA ASP A 134 18.39 6.63 4.25
C ASP A 134 18.18 8.04 3.70
N ARG A 135 17.49 8.18 2.56
CA ARG A 135 17.41 9.47 1.85
C ARG A 135 16.00 10.00 1.77
N PHE A 136 15.04 9.16 1.39
CA PHE A 136 13.67 9.60 1.25
C PHE A 136 12.64 8.47 1.41
N VAL A 137 11.41 8.86 1.73
CA VAL A 137 10.21 8.04 1.78
C VAL A 137 9.12 8.78 1.04
N TYR A 138 8.69 8.26 -0.12
CA TYR A 138 7.59 8.80 -0.91
C TYR A 138 6.41 7.85 -0.87
N ILE A 139 5.24 8.37 -0.51
CA ILE A 139 4.01 7.59 -0.31
C ILE A 139 2.90 8.19 -1.18
N ALA A 140 2.22 7.35 -1.94
CA ALA A 140 1.00 7.74 -2.64
C ALA A 140 -0.13 6.75 -2.30
N VAL A 141 -1.15 7.27 -1.61
CA VAL A 141 -2.29 6.49 -1.12
C VAL A 141 -3.59 7.27 -1.29
N MET A 142 -4.71 6.57 -1.45
CA MET A 142 -6.02 7.23 -1.45
C MET A 142 -6.31 7.93 -0.12
N ASN A 143 -6.25 7.16 0.98
CA ASN A 143 -6.52 7.65 2.33
C ASN A 143 -5.32 7.38 3.24
N TYR A 144 -4.94 8.39 4.02
CA TYR A 144 -3.96 8.29 5.10
C TYR A 144 -4.57 8.85 6.39
N GLN A 145 -4.84 8.01 7.37
CA GLN A 145 -5.44 8.42 8.64
C GLN A 145 -4.78 7.65 9.80
N PRO A 146 -4.12 8.33 10.75
CA PRO A 146 -3.55 7.69 11.94
C PRO A 146 -4.64 7.39 12.99
N THR A 147 -5.69 6.70 12.57
CA THR A 147 -6.86 6.34 13.37
C THR A 147 -7.35 4.96 12.97
N MET A 148 -8.18 4.39 13.82
CA MET A 148 -9.04 3.25 13.50
C MET A 148 -10.37 3.80 12.95
N GLU A 149 -10.41 4.02 11.63
CA GLU A 149 -11.52 4.56 10.84
C GLU A 149 -12.87 3.88 11.10
N PHE A 150 -12.90 2.56 11.27
CA PHE A 150 -14.14 1.78 11.40
C PHE A 150 -14.44 1.35 12.85
N SER A 151 -13.61 1.76 13.81
CA SER A 151 -13.78 1.40 15.22
C SER A 151 -14.81 2.26 15.94
N HIS A 152 -15.59 1.60 16.81
CA HIS A 152 -16.48 2.26 17.76
C HIS A 152 -16.23 1.70 19.17
N PRO A 153 -15.81 2.53 20.15
CA PRO A 153 -15.52 3.97 20.05
C PRO A 153 -14.33 4.27 19.13
N LYS A 154 -14.25 5.51 18.61
CA LYS A 154 -13.13 5.95 17.74
C LYS A 154 -11.80 5.83 18.49
N ARG A 155 -10.76 5.32 17.82
CA ARG A 155 -9.42 5.16 18.40
C ARG A 155 -8.35 5.84 17.56
N TYR A 156 -7.37 6.44 18.24
CA TYR A 156 -6.13 6.90 17.64
C TYR A 156 -5.19 5.72 17.40
N TRP A 157 -4.49 5.71 16.26
CA TRP A 157 -3.57 4.65 15.87
C TRP A 157 -2.35 5.27 15.16
N ALA A 158 -1.23 5.35 15.87
CA ALA A 158 -0.14 6.25 15.50
C ALA A 158 0.98 5.59 14.67
N ASP A 159 0.98 4.27 14.50
CA ASP A 159 2.21 3.51 14.18
C ASP A 159 2.96 4.06 12.96
N ILE A 160 2.28 4.25 11.83
CA ILE A 160 2.90 4.80 10.61
C ILE A 160 3.27 6.28 10.79
N ASP A 161 2.41 7.07 11.41
CA ASP A 161 2.63 8.51 11.61
C ASP A 161 3.84 8.80 12.51
N THR A 162 3.93 8.07 13.62
CA THR A 162 5.08 8.08 14.51
C THR A 162 6.34 7.70 13.76
N GLN A 163 6.31 6.65 12.93
CA GLN A 163 7.49 6.21 12.20
C GLN A 163 7.94 7.22 11.12
N LEU A 164 7.01 7.88 10.43
CA LEU A 164 7.32 8.93 9.47
C LEU A 164 7.97 10.14 10.15
N ARG A 165 7.38 10.61 11.26
CA ARG A 165 7.96 11.71 12.06
C ARG A 165 9.34 11.34 12.59
N ARG A 166 9.50 10.10 13.05
CA ARG A 166 10.76 9.58 13.58
C ARG A 166 11.87 9.64 12.55
N VAL A 167 11.68 9.09 11.35
CA VAL A 167 12.76 9.07 10.34
C VAL A 167 13.08 10.46 9.80
N ALA A 168 12.08 11.34 9.70
CA ALA A 168 12.29 12.74 9.36
C ALA A 168 13.10 13.48 10.44
N TYR A 169 12.77 13.27 11.71
CA TYR A 169 13.42 13.99 12.82
C TYR A 169 14.76 13.40 13.24
N GLU A 170 14.89 12.08 13.37
CA GLU A 170 16.12 11.47 13.86
C GLU A 170 17.18 11.38 12.78
N ARG A 171 16.77 11.19 11.52
CA ARG A 171 17.69 10.87 10.41
C ARG A 171 17.63 11.82 9.22
N ARG A 172 16.80 12.86 9.27
CA ARG A 172 16.64 13.85 8.19
C ARG A 172 16.21 13.21 6.86
N VAL A 173 15.52 12.08 6.92
CA VAL A 173 14.94 11.43 5.74
C VAL A 173 13.83 12.32 5.19
N LYS A 174 13.88 12.59 3.89
CA LYS A 174 12.84 13.37 3.20
C LYS A 174 11.55 12.59 3.11
N VAL A 175 10.44 13.15 3.56
CA VAL A 175 9.13 12.50 3.51
C VAL A 175 8.21 13.26 2.57
N ARG A 176 7.60 12.57 1.60
CA ARG A 176 6.60 13.15 0.69
C ARG A 176 5.36 12.27 0.64
N LEU A 177 4.20 12.84 0.96
CA LEU A 177 2.91 12.17 0.87
C LEU A 177 2.09 12.82 -0.24
N LEU A 178 1.64 12.01 -1.20
CA LEU A 178 0.70 12.38 -2.25
C LEU A 178 -0.64 11.69 -1.97
N ILE A 179 -1.60 12.43 -1.43
CA ILE A 179 -2.87 11.88 -0.94
C ILE A 179 -4.00 12.22 -1.90
N SER A 180 -4.88 11.26 -2.20
CA SER A 180 -6.03 11.54 -3.06
C SER A 180 -6.99 12.52 -2.40
N CYS A 181 -7.51 13.46 -3.18
CA CYS A 181 -8.68 14.25 -2.80
C CYS A 181 -9.82 14.07 -3.79
N TRP A 182 -11.02 13.83 -3.24
CA TRP A 182 -12.24 13.51 -3.96
C TRP A 182 -13.45 13.64 -3.02
N ASP A 183 -14.66 13.53 -3.56
CA ASP A 183 -15.93 13.78 -2.84
C ASP A 183 -16.16 12.89 -1.59
N HIS A 184 -15.42 11.79 -1.45
CA HIS A 184 -15.50 10.87 -0.30
C HIS A 184 -14.29 10.97 0.65
N SER A 185 -13.41 11.95 0.47
CA SER A 185 -12.31 12.21 1.42
C SER A 185 -12.87 12.62 2.78
N GLN A 186 -12.42 11.96 3.84
CA GLN A 186 -12.87 12.32 5.19
C GLN A 186 -12.29 13.66 5.64
N PRO A 187 -13.11 14.62 6.13
CA PRO A 187 -12.60 15.92 6.57
C PRO A 187 -11.51 15.84 7.65
N LEU A 188 -11.62 14.88 8.58
CA LEU A 188 -10.65 14.71 9.67
C LEU A 188 -9.25 14.30 9.17
N MET A 189 -9.17 13.62 8.02
CA MET A 189 -7.91 13.22 7.39
C MET A 189 -6.99 14.42 7.20
N PHE A 190 -7.53 15.55 6.74
CA PHE A 190 -6.74 16.72 6.44
C PHE A 190 -6.14 17.38 7.69
N SER A 191 -6.78 17.26 8.85
CA SER A 191 -6.23 17.75 10.12
C SER A 191 -4.95 16.98 10.49
N PHE A 192 -4.95 15.67 10.33
CA PHE A 192 -3.75 14.85 10.56
C PHE A 192 -2.66 15.14 9.52
N LEU A 193 -3.02 15.27 8.24
CA LEU A 193 -2.08 15.61 7.19
C LEU A 193 -1.43 16.99 7.41
N ARG A 194 -2.19 18.00 7.86
CA ARG A 194 -1.65 19.31 8.25
C ARG A 194 -0.68 19.20 9.44
N SER A 195 -1.04 18.41 10.45
CA SER A 195 -0.16 18.15 11.60
C SER A 195 1.14 17.44 11.21
N LEU A 196 1.11 16.57 10.20
CA LEU A 196 2.32 15.94 9.68
C LEU A 196 3.14 16.93 8.85
N ALA A 197 2.49 17.69 7.96
CA ALA A 197 3.13 18.71 7.13
C ALA A 197 3.78 19.84 7.95
N SER A 198 3.27 20.15 9.15
CA SER A 198 3.85 21.17 10.03
C SER A 198 5.24 20.81 10.58
N VAL A 199 5.72 19.57 10.36
CA VAL A 199 7.10 19.16 10.67
C VAL A 199 8.11 19.75 9.67
N TYR A 200 7.66 20.24 8.51
CA TYR A 200 8.50 20.94 7.55
C TYR A 200 9.13 22.18 8.18
N GLU A 201 10.45 22.15 8.36
CA GLU A 201 11.22 23.25 8.92
C GLU A 201 12.63 23.23 8.28
N PRO A 202 12.82 23.99 7.19
CA PRO A 202 14.05 23.96 6.40
C PRO A 202 15.31 24.35 7.18
N THR A 203 15.20 25.23 8.18
CA THR A 203 16.35 25.71 8.97
C THR A 203 16.99 24.57 9.76
N SER A 204 16.17 23.66 10.28
CA SER A 204 16.55 22.43 10.98
C SER A 204 16.67 21.22 10.04
N LYS A 205 16.62 21.45 8.72
CA LYS A 205 16.72 20.41 7.68
C LYS A 205 15.62 19.34 7.77
N LEU A 206 14.43 19.72 8.21
CA LEU A 206 13.25 18.85 8.22
C LEU A 206 12.45 19.03 6.93
N ASP A 207 12.34 17.97 6.12
CA ASP A 207 11.65 17.99 4.81
C ASP A 207 10.49 17.00 4.81
N VAL A 208 9.35 17.39 5.41
CA VAL A 208 8.09 16.62 5.41
C VAL A 208 7.03 17.36 4.62
N GLN A 209 6.73 16.90 3.41
CA GLN A 209 5.79 17.57 2.51
C GLN A 209 4.56 16.71 2.26
N VAL A 210 3.39 17.35 2.23
CA VAL A 210 2.13 16.73 1.86
C VAL A 210 1.53 17.49 0.68
N ARG A 211 1.11 16.76 -0.35
CA ARG A 211 0.32 17.29 -1.46
C ARG A 211 -0.96 16.47 -1.62
N LEU A 212 -2.02 17.16 -2.04
CA LEU A 212 -3.28 16.54 -2.44
C LEU A 212 -3.26 16.31 -3.95
N PHE A 213 -3.85 15.20 -4.41
CA PHE A 213 -3.97 14.85 -5.82
C PHE A 213 -5.44 14.69 -6.21
N VAL A 214 -5.87 15.42 -7.24
CA VAL A 214 -7.25 15.37 -7.74
C VAL A 214 -7.26 14.82 -9.15
N VAL A 215 -8.07 13.78 -9.41
CA VAL A 215 -8.23 13.26 -10.76
C VAL A 215 -9.16 14.21 -11.55
N PRO A 216 -8.70 14.80 -12.66
CA PRO A 216 -9.50 15.75 -13.43
C PRO A 216 -10.74 15.06 -13.99
N SER A 217 -11.89 15.75 -14.00
CA SER A 217 -13.17 15.13 -14.39
C SER A 217 -14.08 16.12 -15.09
N ASN A 218 -14.68 15.70 -16.21
CA ASN A 218 -15.75 16.45 -16.87
C ASN A 218 -17.12 16.21 -16.19
N PRO A 219 -18.16 17.01 -16.48
CA PRO A 219 -19.47 16.88 -15.83
C PRO A 219 -20.10 15.49 -15.93
N ARG A 220 -19.90 14.78 -17.05
CA ARG A 220 -20.42 13.41 -17.24
C ARG A 220 -19.67 12.40 -16.37
N GLN A 221 -18.35 12.54 -16.26
CA GLN A 221 -17.51 11.66 -15.44
C GLN A 221 -17.80 11.82 -13.94
N LYS A 222 -18.12 13.03 -13.48
CA LYS A 222 -18.50 13.29 -12.07
C LYS A 222 -19.79 12.57 -11.65
N GLN A 223 -20.65 12.20 -12.60
CA GLN A 223 -21.88 11.47 -12.31
C GLN A 223 -21.64 9.97 -12.02
N ILE A 224 -20.42 9.46 -12.27
CA ILE A 224 -20.09 8.06 -12.02
C ILE A 224 -19.72 7.90 -10.54
N PRO A 225 -20.50 7.17 -9.74
CA PRO A 225 -20.25 7.06 -8.31
C PRO A 225 -18.97 6.26 -8.01
N PHE A 226 -18.22 6.73 -7.02
CA PHE A 226 -16.95 6.16 -6.57
C PHE A 226 -15.90 6.05 -7.69
N ALA A 227 -15.92 6.98 -8.64
CA ALA A 227 -14.95 7.08 -9.72
C ALA A 227 -14.04 8.30 -9.51
N ARG A 228 -13.12 8.53 -10.47
CA ARG A 228 -12.33 9.77 -10.55
C ARG A 228 -11.54 10.05 -9.27
N VAL A 229 -10.90 9.01 -8.78
CA VAL A 229 -10.08 9.03 -7.58
C VAL A 229 -8.71 8.44 -7.89
N ASN A 230 -7.67 8.95 -7.23
CA ASN A 230 -6.37 8.32 -7.24
C ASN A 230 -6.37 7.23 -6.17
N HIS A 231 -6.61 5.99 -6.59
CA HIS A 231 -6.85 4.86 -5.72
C HIS A 231 -5.59 4.01 -5.51
N ASN A 232 -4.41 4.50 -5.87
CA ASN A 232 -3.15 3.80 -5.61
C ASN A 232 -2.86 3.60 -4.11
N LYS A 233 -2.04 2.60 -3.76
CA LYS A 233 -1.49 2.39 -2.41
C LYS A 233 -0.05 1.88 -2.48
N TYR A 234 0.89 2.79 -2.69
CA TYR A 234 2.30 2.43 -2.79
C TYR A 234 3.18 3.36 -1.97
N MET A 235 4.37 2.84 -1.66
CA MET A 235 5.46 3.60 -1.08
C MET A 235 6.75 3.24 -1.81
N LEU A 236 7.65 4.19 -1.95
CA LEU A 236 9.02 3.90 -2.36
C LEU A 236 10.02 4.69 -1.54
N THR A 237 11.17 4.08 -1.30
CA THR A 237 12.31 4.71 -0.64
C THR A 237 13.48 4.76 -1.61
N ASP A 238 14.64 5.21 -1.17
CA ASP A 238 15.87 5.08 -1.94
C ASP A 238 16.30 3.62 -2.18
N LYS A 239 15.66 2.65 -1.52
CA LYS A 239 16.01 1.23 -1.59
C LYS A 239 14.88 0.33 -2.08
N VAL A 240 13.67 0.52 -1.56
CA VAL A 240 12.58 -0.45 -1.67
C VAL A 240 11.36 0.15 -2.38
N ALA A 241 10.70 -0.66 -3.19
CA ALA A 241 9.34 -0.42 -3.69
C ALA A 241 8.34 -1.31 -2.93
N TYR A 242 7.28 -0.69 -2.40
CA TYR A 242 6.15 -1.35 -1.76
C TYR A 242 4.88 -1.05 -2.57
N ILE A 243 4.19 -2.09 -3.04
CA ILE A 243 2.95 -1.97 -3.81
C ILE A 243 1.89 -2.81 -3.10
N GLY A 244 0.89 -2.16 -2.50
CA GLY A 244 -0.11 -2.82 -1.66
C GLY A 244 -1.54 -2.64 -2.13
N THR A 245 -2.45 -3.32 -1.43
CA THR A 245 -3.88 -3.30 -1.70
C THR A 245 -4.66 -2.38 -0.75
N SER A 246 -4.05 -1.98 0.37
CA SER A 246 -4.72 -1.45 1.56
C SER A 246 -4.54 0.06 1.72
N ASN A 247 -5.62 0.78 2.06
CA ASN A 247 -5.52 2.18 2.49
C ASN A 247 -4.77 2.26 3.83
N TRP A 248 -4.26 3.45 4.16
CA TRP A 248 -3.38 3.61 5.32
C TRP A 248 -4.17 4.17 6.51
N SER A 249 -5.00 3.31 7.09
CA SER A 249 -5.63 3.49 8.41
C SER A 249 -5.57 2.18 9.19
N GLY A 250 -5.66 2.24 10.52
CA GLY A 250 -5.30 1.11 11.38
C GLY A 250 -6.12 -0.16 11.14
N ASP A 251 -7.42 -0.03 10.86
CA ASP A 251 -8.29 -1.18 10.57
C ASP A 251 -7.85 -1.99 9.34
N TYR A 252 -7.15 -1.36 8.39
CA TYR A 252 -6.65 -2.06 7.20
C TYR A 252 -5.52 -3.04 7.53
N PHE A 253 -4.81 -2.80 8.63
CA PHE A 253 -3.69 -3.62 9.08
C PHE A 253 -4.07 -4.57 10.22
N VAL A 254 -5.11 -4.25 10.99
CA VAL A 254 -5.52 -5.03 12.16
C VAL A 254 -6.68 -5.98 11.88
N ASN A 255 -7.62 -5.59 11.01
CA ASN A 255 -8.88 -6.30 10.81
C ASN A 255 -9.12 -6.73 9.36
N THR A 256 -8.61 -5.97 8.39
CA THR A 256 -8.91 -6.15 6.97
C THR A 256 -7.87 -7.02 6.29
N ALA A 257 -8.31 -7.94 5.42
CA ALA A 257 -7.39 -8.77 4.66
C ALA A 257 -6.77 -7.99 3.50
N GLY A 258 -5.45 -7.85 3.51
CA GLY A 258 -4.66 -7.13 2.53
C GLY A 258 -3.39 -7.90 2.19
N SER A 259 -2.73 -7.47 1.12
CA SER A 259 -1.42 -7.98 0.75
C SER A 259 -0.62 -6.91 0.01
N ALA A 260 0.69 -7.06 0.03
CA ALA A 260 1.58 -6.22 -0.75
C ALA A 260 2.78 -6.99 -1.30
N LEU A 261 3.31 -6.46 -2.40
CA LEU A 261 4.58 -6.84 -2.99
C LEU A 261 5.66 -5.87 -2.52
N VAL A 262 6.73 -6.42 -1.96
CA VAL A 262 7.91 -5.66 -1.53
C VAL A 262 9.11 -6.09 -2.36
N VAL A 263 9.75 -5.12 -3.02
CA VAL A 263 10.86 -5.35 -3.94
C VAL A 263 12.02 -4.44 -3.57
N ASN A 264 13.18 -5.05 -3.30
CA ASN A 264 14.45 -4.35 -3.16
C ASN A 264 15.38 -4.73 -4.33
N GLN A 265 15.91 -3.72 -5.03
CA GLN A 265 16.84 -3.88 -6.15
C GLN A 265 18.10 -3.01 -5.99
N THR A 266 18.50 -2.69 -4.75
CA THR A 266 19.69 -1.85 -4.47
C THR A 266 21.01 -2.46 -4.90
N GLU A 267 21.10 -3.79 -4.95
CA GLU A 267 22.31 -4.52 -5.40
C GLU A 267 22.50 -4.47 -6.93
N SER A 268 21.60 -3.79 -7.65
CA SER A 268 21.65 -3.66 -9.10
C SER A 268 22.76 -2.72 -9.56
N GLY A 269 23.78 -3.27 -10.22
CA GLY A 269 24.64 -2.53 -11.16
C GLY A 269 24.06 -2.42 -12.58
N SER A 270 22.85 -2.95 -12.81
CA SER A 270 22.19 -2.97 -14.12
C SER A 270 21.73 -1.58 -14.54
N SER A 271 21.84 -1.29 -15.84
CA SER A 271 21.27 -0.09 -16.47
C SER A 271 19.77 -0.18 -16.72
N GLU A 272 19.17 -1.37 -16.56
CA GLU A 272 17.73 -1.59 -16.77
C GLU A 272 16.89 -0.88 -15.68
N PRO A 273 15.74 -0.26 -16.04
CA PRO A 273 14.87 0.38 -15.07
C PRO A 273 14.33 -0.60 -14.02
N THR A 274 14.78 -0.45 -12.77
CA THR A 274 14.27 -1.20 -11.61
C THR A 274 12.80 -0.86 -11.35
N VAL A 275 12.07 -1.76 -10.67
CA VAL A 275 10.69 -1.51 -10.21
C VAL A 275 10.63 -0.24 -9.37
N GLN A 276 11.62 -0.02 -8.50
CA GLN A 276 11.73 1.19 -7.69
C GLN A 276 11.85 2.44 -8.57
N SER A 277 12.69 2.42 -9.61
CA SER A 277 12.89 3.58 -10.49
C SER A 277 11.64 3.88 -11.33
N GLN A 278 10.92 2.86 -11.80
CA GLN A 278 9.66 3.00 -12.51
C GLN A 278 8.58 3.61 -11.60
N LEU A 279 8.49 3.12 -10.35
CA LEU A 279 7.55 3.64 -9.36
C LEU A 279 7.89 5.09 -8.97
N LYS A 280 9.18 5.42 -8.88
CA LYS A 280 9.66 6.80 -8.66
C LYS A 280 9.25 7.72 -9.81
N ALA A 281 9.39 7.29 -11.05
CA ALA A 281 8.96 8.06 -12.21
C ALA A 281 7.45 8.33 -12.20
N VAL A 282 6.63 7.34 -11.79
CA VAL A 282 5.19 7.54 -11.60
C VAL A 282 4.91 8.56 -10.49
N PHE A 283 5.55 8.41 -9.34
CA PHE A 283 5.39 9.35 -8.21
C PHE A 283 5.76 10.78 -8.61
N GLU A 284 6.92 10.98 -9.22
CA GLU A 284 7.40 12.31 -9.58
C GLU A 284 6.54 12.94 -10.68
N ARG A 285 6.09 12.16 -11.68
CA ARG A 285 5.13 12.63 -12.68
C ARG A 285 3.87 13.18 -12.01
N ASP A 286 3.31 12.42 -11.07
CA ASP A 286 2.06 12.80 -10.40
C ASP A 286 2.29 13.98 -9.43
N TRP A 287 3.40 13.98 -8.69
CA TRP A 287 3.81 15.02 -7.74
C TRP A 287 4.03 16.39 -8.38
N PHE A 288 4.66 16.43 -9.55
CA PHE A 288 4.95 17.66 -10.29
C PHE A 288 3.88 18.03 -11.31
N SER A 289 2.78 17.26 -11.39
CA SER A 289 1.67 17.56 -12.29
C SER A 289 0.80 18.72 -11.78
N ASN A 290 0.03 19.32 -12.69
CA ASN A 290 -1.00 20.31 -12.35
C ASN A 290 -2.22 19.71 -11.61
N HIS A 291 -2.20 18.40 -11.35
CA HIS A 291 -3.22 17.69 -10.56
C HIS A 291 -2.84 17.57 -9.09
N SER A 292 -1.61 18.01 -8.73
CA SER A 292 -1.10 17.95 -7.37
C SER A 292 -0.90 19.35 -6.77
N THR A 293 -1.50 19.59 -5.60
CA THR A 293 -1.40 20.88 -4.89
C THR A 293 -0.82 20.69 -3.49
N PRO A 294 0.14 21.52 -3.05
CA PRO A 294 0.61 21.51 -1.67
C PRO A 294 -0.53 21.70 -0.69
N LEU A 295 -0.55 20.90 0.37
CA LEU A 295 -1.49 21.11 1.46
C LEU A 295 -1.09 22.38 2.22
N SER A 296 -1.81 23.48 1.99
CA SER A 296 -1.65 24.72 2.75
C SER A 296 -2.67 24.78 3.91
N LEU A 297 -2.40 25.67 4.88
CA LEU A 297 -3.30 25.88 6.02
C LEU A 297 -4.61 26.59 5.60
N GLU A 298 -4.64 27.28 4.46
CA GLU A 298 -5.66 28.28 4.14
C GLU A 298 -6.69 27.87 3.08
N ALA A 299 -6.48 26.79 2.29
CA ALA A 299 -7.37 26.50 1.16
C ALA A 299 -7.62 24.99 0.94
N LEU A 300 -8.48 24.39 1.77
CA LEU A 300 -8.99 23.02 1.52
C LEU A 300 -10.30 23.02 0.75
N GLU A 301 -11.25 23.90 1.12
CA GLU A 301 -12.63 23.87 0.63
C GLU A 301 -12.80 24.21 -0.86
N ALA A 302 -11.76 24.70 -1.52
CA ALA A 302 -11.80 25.04 -2.95
C ALA A 302 -11.09 24.02 -3.86
N PHE A 303 -10.25 23.13 -3.30
CA PHE A 303 -9.42 22.21 -4.08
C PHE A 303 -10.01 20.79 -4.13
N CYS A 304 -10.74 20.44 -3.08
CA CYS A 304 -11.56 19.25 -2.92
C CYS A 304 -13.02 19.72 -2.95
#